data_AF-A0A1R1C859-F1
#
_entry.id   AF-A0A1R1C859-F1
#
_cell.length_a   1.000
_cell.length_b   1.000
_cell.length_c   1.000
_cell.angle_alpha   90.00
_cell.angle_beta   90.00
_cell.angle_gamma   90.00
#
_symmetry.space_group_name_H-M   'P 1'
#
loop_
_entity.id
_entity.type
_entity.pdbx_description
1 polymer ?
#
loop_
_entity_poly.entity_id
_entity_poly.type
_entity_poly.pdbx_seq_one_letter_code
_entity_poly.pdbx_strand_id
1 'polypeptide(L)'
;MSDDLIIRELTSFTTNGNRLSNPLNHQFHAGTLTLVLGRSGTGKTMLLEMLSGLREPSSGQINLGSTSLWTGTSKRRKPNRQVLLRLGTAFQHPEQQLFANTIKEEFQYTLRPFKLSHTESNQRIQHALRLFPGEPESWLERDPFQLSGGQQRRLSLALLQAAAPDWLLLDEPTAGIDAEGATLLYGQLQQRKAEGLGTIIVTHDPEALLTIADSVLILYDDTFWQGSPSELAEQKSIWSKVGLAPPVQLNTLNLLQASGIPVPITSWPDAEATAAAIKSALTVHMAAGTLEKLEEHTTMDYNSTEASYPVHGPMAEQVKMQVQGTSDCITGVAPGPIAESTPAPMPAGNHASDSMHAEKSGFRAYDPRAVWVVYMLISPGILVQTHWFGWIAAFIVTLAVIRYARIPLMECLKPAAGLIVFTFIASVLSGLAVEGAEAPLPGSETSGTMWTLPFNLGFAVSPAVETFFRLSILVLIMLIGFVLLSGINHLRLKRGLEQGLHWLKRIRVPVEPFALTASLIIRFIPMIIDEWQRFARIAAARGKYPFRPGQIPIFRMRMTMIPILISLLRLGETLSLILIVRGVGRADSKPTIAFRLRFNRYDYRLIAAAASILLVLLMLNYIILA
;
A
#
# COMPACT_ATOMS: atom_id res chain seq x y z
N MET A 1 -29.07 28.83 2.19
CA MET A 1 -28.97 28.18 0.86
C MET A 1 -28.75 26.72 1.14
N SER A 2 -29.51 25.80 0.53
CA SER A 2 -29.31 24.37 0.80
C SER A 2 -27.91 23.97 0.32
N ASP A 3 -27.16 23.31 1.19
CA ASP A 3 -25.83 22.75 0.89
C ASP A 3 -25.93 21.31 0.36
N ASP A 4 -27.06 20.99 -0.26
CA ASP A 4 -27.36 19.68 -0.82
C ASP A 4 -26.50 19.40 -2.06
N LEU A 5 -26.09 18.14 -2.23
CA LEU A 5 -25.39 17.70 -3.43
C LEU A 5 -26.43 17.17 -4.44
N ILE A 6 -26.54 17.83 -5.59
CA ILE A 6 -27.63 17.63 -6.54
C ILE A 6 -27.05 17.10 -7.86
N ILE A 7 -27.57 15.95 -8.30
CA ILE A 7 -27.34 15.37 -9.62
C ILE A 7 -28.57 15.67 -10.49
N ARG A 8 -28.34 16.25 -11.68
CA ARG A 8 -29.37 16.49 -12.70
C ARG A 8 -28.98 15.86 -14.02
N GLU A 9 -29.87 15.05 -14.56
CA GLU A 9 -29.77 14.42 -15.89
C GLU A 9 -28.45 13.68 -16.15
N LEU A 10 -27.92 13.02 -15.12
CA LEU A 10 -26.67 12.28 -15.24
C LEU A 10 -26.91 11.00 -16.02
N THR A 11 -26.44 10.96 -17.26
CA THR A 11 -26.31 9.70 -18.00
C THR A 11 -24.85 9.29 -17.95
N SER A 12 -24.51 8.39 -17.02
CA SER A 12 -23.16 7.84 -16.95
C SER A 12 -23.08 6.52 -17.70
N PHE A 13 -21.88 6.22 -18.17
CA PHE A 13 -21.51 4.89 -18.63
C PHE A 13 -21.16 4.05 -17.40
N THR A 14 -21.74 2.86 -17.30
CA THR A 14 -21.25 1.79 -16.42
C THR A 14 -19.85 1.37 -16.86
N THR A 15 -19.11 0.61 -16.04
CA THR A 15 -17.74 0.18 -16.39
C THR A 15 -17.68 -0.69 -17.65
N ASN A 16 -18.82 -1.25 -18.09
CA ASN A 16 -18.94 -2.07 -19.30
C ASN A 16 -19.29 -1.24 -20.56
N GLY A 17 -19.36 0.09 -20.45
CA GLY A 17 -19.73 0.96 -21.57
C GLY A 17 -21.24 1.10 -21.80
N ASN A 18 -22.08 0.42 -21.00
CA ASN A 18 -23.53 0.57 -21.08
C ASN A 18 -23.97 1.88 -20.41
N ARG A 19 -24.82 2.66 -21.09
CA ARG A 19 -25.42 3.87 -20.55
C ARG A 19 -26.55 3.50 -19.61
N LEU A 20 -26.75 4.26 -18.53
CA LEU A 20 -28.00 4.17 -17.75
C LEU A 20 -29.19 4.38 -18.71
N SER A 21 -30.19 3.48 -18.63
CA SER A 21 -31.41 3.52 -19.43
C SER A 21 -32.19 4.81 -19.19
N ASN A 22 -32.21 5.28 -17.94
CA ASN A 22 -32.81 6.55 -17.53
C ASN A 22 -31.76 7.49 -16.91
N PRO A 23 -31.86 8.80 -17.18
CA PRO A 23 -30.98 9.79 -16.55
C PRO A 23 -31.17 9.81 -15.02
N LEU A 24 -30.08 9.69 -14.28
CA LEU A 24 -30.09 9.76 -12.82
C LEU A 24 -30.32 11.22 -12.39
N ASN A 25 -31.42 11.43 -11.68
CA ASN A 25 -31.74 12.66 -10.97
C ASN A 25 -31.83 12.32 -9.48
N HIS A 26 -30.91 12.83 -8.68
CA HIS A 26 -30.86 12.52 -7.26
C HIS A 26 -30.36 13.73 -6.47
N GLN A 27 -30.94 13.95 -5.30
CA GLN A 27 -30.56 15.01 -4.37
C GLN A 27 -30.12 14.35 -3.07
N PHE A 28 -28.84 14.46 -2.76
CA PHE A 28 -28.30 14.07 -1.47
C PHE A 28 -28.48 15.26 -0.52
N HIS A 29 -29.20 15.05 0.56
CA HIS A 29 -29.50 16.10 1.53
C HIS A 29 -28.37 16.29 2.53
N ALA A 30 -28.01 17.54 2.82
CA ALA A 30 -27.08 17.84 3.91
C ALA A 30 -27.64 17.28 5.24
N GLY A 31 -26.74 16.82 6.12
CA GLY A 31 -27.13 16.19 7.39
C GLY A 31 -27.74 14.81 7.25
N THR A 32 -27.57 14.14 6.11
CA THR A 32 -27.98 12.74 5.91
C THR A 32 -26.80 11.84 5.55
N LEU A 33 -26.92 10.55 5.90
CA LEU A 33 -26.04 9.51 5.43
C LEU A 33 -26.71 8.72 4.30
N THR A 34 -26.16 8.80 3.09
CA THR A 34 -26.63 8.03 1.94
C THR A 34 -25.71 6.86 1.62
N LEU A 35 -26.27 5.66 1.50
CA LEU A 35 -25.55 4.48 1.02
C LEU A 35 -25.72 4.31 -0.48
N VAL A 36 -24.64 3.98 -1.16
CA VAL A 36 -24.63 3.65 -2.59
C VAL A 36 -24.26 2.16 -2.73
N LEU A 37 -25.22 1.34 -3.11
CA LEU A 37 -25.09 -0.12 -3.21
C LEU A 37 -25.17 -0.61 -4.65
N GLY A 38 -24.80 -1.87 -4.88
CA GLY A 38 -24.82 -2.51 -6.19
C GLY A 38 -23.68 -3.51 -6.37
N ARG A 39 -23.72 -4.33 -7.43
CA ARG A 39 -22.65 -5.30 -7.72
C ARG A 39 -21.34 -4.62 -8.10
N SER A 40 -20.25 -5.36 -8.00
CA SER A 40 -18.98 -4.90 -8.57
C SER A 40 -19.15 -4.62 -10.07
N GLY A 41 -18.65 -3.49 -10.55
CA GLY A 41 -18.80 -3.07 -11.95
C GLY A 41 -20.08 -2.31 -12.32
N THR A 42 -20.97 -1.99 -11.37
CA THR A 42 -22.17 -1.18 -11.67
C THR A 42 -21.91 0.33 -11.76
N GLY A 43 -20.67 0.77 -11.59
CA GLY A 43 -20.28 2.19 -11.71
C GLY A 43 -20.35 3.00 -10.40
N LYS A 44 -20.48 2.37 -9.23
CA LYS A 44 -20.51 3.07 -7.92
C LYS A 44 -19.27 3.95 -7.66
N THR A 45 -18.08 3.40 -7.84
CA THR A 45 -16.82 4.16 -7.71
C THR A 45 -16.75 5.27 -8.74
N MET A 46 -17.24 5.04 -9.97
CA MET A 46 -17.30 6.05 -11.02
C MET A 46 -18.27 7.20 -10.66
N LEU A 47 -19.41 6.89 -10.04
CA LEU A 47 -20.32 7.90 -9.47
C LEU A 47 -19.61 8.74 -8.41
N LEU A 48 -18.87 8.10 -7.50
CA LEU A 48 -18.11 8.78 -6.46
C LEU A 48 -16.97 9.64 -7.03
N GLU A 49 -16.29 9.20 -8.08
CA GLU A 49 -15.32 9.99 -8.85
C GLU A 49 -15.94 11.22 -9.52
N MET A 50 -17.17 11.09 -10.03
CA MET A 50 -17.90 12.21 -10.63
C MET A 50 -18.33 13.22 -9.57
N LEU A 51 -18.85 12.76 -8.44
CA LEU A 51 -19.24 13.59 -7.29
C LEU A 51 -18.05 14.33 -6.67
N SER A 52 -16.87 13.71 -6.64
CA SER A 52 -15.63 14.31 -6.14
C SER A 52 -14.92 15.24 -7.14
N GLY A 53 -15.43 15.36 -8.36
CA GLY A 53 -14.85 16.24 -9.40
C GLY A 53 -13.58 15.70 -10.06
N LEU A 54 -13.33 14.40 -9.96
CA LEU A 54 -12.21 13.71 -10.61
C LEU A 54 -12.55 13.26 -12.02
N ARG A 55 -13.80 12.88 -12.24
CA ARG A 55 -14.31 12.48 -13.54
C ARG A 55 -15.39 13.44 -13.99
N GLU A 56 -15.22 14.03 -15.17
CA GLU A 56 -16.27 14.87 -15.74
C GLU A 56 -17.44 13.98 -16.22
N PRO A 57 -18.69 14.31 -15.85
CA PRO A 57 -19.83 13.57 -16.35
C PRO A 57 -20.02 13.80 -17.85
N SER A 58 -20.30 12.73 -18.60
CA SER A 58 -20.50 12.80 -20.06
C SER A 58 -21.75 13.59 -20.46
N SER A 59 -22.77 13.59 -19.60
CA SER A 59 -23.95 14.47 -19.69
C SER A 59 -24.43 14.84 -18.29
N GLY A 60 -25.28 15.86 -18.22
CA GLY A 60 -25.87 16.29 -16.96
C GLY A 60 -24.97 17.22 -16.15
N GLN A 61 -25.43 17.53 -14.95
CA GLN A 61 -24.80 18.50 -14.05
C GLN A 61 -24.77 17.97 -12.63
N ILE A 62 -23.70 18.32 -11.91
CA ILE A 62 -23.53 18.04 -10.49
C ILE A 62 -23.31 19.39 -9.82
N ASN A 63 -24.16 19.72 -8.85
CA ASN A 63 -24.15 21.00 -8.16
C ASN A 63 -24.07 20.76 -6.65
N LEU A 64 -23.39 21.66 -5.94
CA LEU A 64 -23.49 21.78 -4.49
C LEU A 64 -24.32 23.04 -4.20
N GLY A 65 -25.55 22.86 -3.74
CA GLY A 65 -26.56 23.90 -3.69
C GLY A 65 -26.80 24.52 -5.06
N SER A 66 -26.62 25.84 -5.17
CA SER A 66 -26.71 26.58 -6.44
C SER A 66 -25.42 26.57 -7.27
N THR A 67 -24.31 26.04 -6.74
CA THR A 67 -22.99 26.16 -7.35
C THR A 67 -22.63 24.89 -8.12
N SER A 68 -22.38 25.01 -9.43
CA SER A 68 -21.94 23.88 -10.25
C SER A 68 -20.54 23.39 -9.84
N LEU A 69 -20.39 22.06 -9.75
CA LEU A 69 -19.11 21.38 -9.54
C LEU A 69 -18.17 21.58 -10.73
N TRP A 70 -18.70 21.71 -11.95
CA TRP A 70 -17.92 21.90 -13.17
C TRP A 70 -18.21 23.26 -13.79
N THR A 71 -17.16 24.05 -14.01
CA THR A 71 -17.23 25.44 -14.53
C THR A 71 -16.45 25.57 -15.83
N GLY A 72 -16.84 26.51 -16.70
CA GLY A 72 -16.21 26.74 -18.00
C GLY A 72 -17.09 26.36 -19.19
N THR A 73 -16.58 26.54 -20.41
CA THR A 73 -17.29 26.20 -21.65
C THR A 73 -17.21 24.71 -21.94
N SER A 74 -18.14 24.16 -22.74
CA SER A 74 -18.25 22.73 -23.06
C SER A 74 -16.95 22.07 -23.57
N LYS A 75 -16.02 22.84 -24.14
CA LYS A 75 -14.71 22.35 -24.62
C LYS A 75 -13.59 22.38 -23.57
N ARG A 76 -13.77 23.08 -22.45
CA ARG A 76 -12.76 23.26 -21.38
C ARG A 76 -13.41 23.43 -20.01
N ARG A 77 -14.15 22.42 -19.53
CA ARG A 77 -14.68 22.41 -18.16
C ARG A 77 -13.56 22.10 -17.16
N LYS A 78 -13.60 22.76 -16.01
CA LYS A 78 -12.69 22.56 -14.88
C LYS A 78 -13.52 22.44 -13.60
N PRO A 79 -13.12 21.58 -12.66
CA PRO A 79 -13.84 21.47 -11.40
C PRO A 79 -13.70 22.76 -10.58
N ASN A 80 -14.79 23.17 -9.95
CA ASN A 80 -14.92 24.39 -9.18
C ASN A 80 -14.19 24.23 -7.86
N ARG A 81 -13.11 25.00 -7.68
CA ARG A 81 -12.27 24.94 -6.49
C ARG A 81 -13.05 25.21 -5.19
N GLN A 82 -14.05 26.10 -5.21
CA GLN A 82 -14.84 26.40 -4.01
C GLN A 82 -15.69 25.20 -3.60
N VAL A 83 -16.27 24.48 -4.57
CA VAL A 83 -17.01 23.24 -4.31
C VAL A 83 -16.06 22.15 -3.82
N LEU A 84 -14.92 21.95 -4.49
CA LEU A 84 -13.95 20.92 -4.11
C LEU A 84 -13.44 21.04 -2.67
N LEU A 85 -13.24 22.26 -2.16
CA LEU A 85 -12.82 22.47 -0.76
C LEU A 85 -13.89 22.08 0.27
N ARG A 86 -15.15 21.96 -0.16
CA ARG A 86 -16.28 21.52 0.69
C ARG A 86 -16.50 20.00 0.61
N LEU A 87 -15.77 19.30 -0.27
CA LEU A 87 -15.86 17.85 -0.45
C LEU A 87 -14.59 17.17 0.11
N GLY A 88 -14.78 16.13 0.91
CA GLY A 88 -13.72 15.22 1.31
C GLY A 88 -13.96 13.85 0.70
N THR A 89 -12.93 13.22 0.14
CA THR A 89 -13.07 11.92 -0.51
C THR A 89 -12.01 10.92 -0.07
N ALA A 90 -12.42 9.72 0.31
CA ALA A 90 -11.56 8.56 0.51
C ALA A 90 -11.97 7.45 -0.46
N PHE A 91 -11.04 7.00 -1.30
CA PHE A 91 -11.22 5.85 -2.19
C PHE A 91 -10.76 4.57 -1.49
N GLN A 92 -10.97 3.43 -2.17
CA GLN A 92 -10.44 2.14 -1.72
C GLN A 92 -8.94 2.25 -1.40
N HIS A 93 -8.53 1.68 -0.27
CA HIS A 93 -7.18 1.77 0.26
C HIS A 93 -6.68 3.21 0.51
N PRO A 94 -7.35 3.98 1.38
CA PRO A 94 -6.99 5.37 1.62
C PRO A 94 -5.58 5.52 2.22
N GLU A 95 -5.01 4.48 2.83
CA GLU A 95 -3.61 4.40 3.27
C GLU A 95 -2.60 4.66 2.14
N GLN A 96 -2.93 4.32 0.89
CA GLN A 96 -2.06 4.52 -0.27
C GLN A 96 -1.89 6.01 -0.63
N GLN A 97 -2.72 6.87 -0.04
CA GLN A 97 -2.57 8.30 -0.15
C GLN A 97 -1.39 8.78 0.71
N LEU A 98 -0.95 8.12 1.77
CA LEU A 98 0.18 8.65 2.58
C LEU A 98 1.49 8.76 1.75
N PHE A 99 2.27 9.82 1.97
CA PHE A 99 3.46 10.21 1.19
C PHE A 99 4.44 11.16 1.89
N ALA A 100 4.04 11.83 2.97
CA ALA A 100 4.88 12.73 3.73
C ALA A 100 5.82 11.96 4.66
N ASN A 101 6.87 12.62 5.16
CA ASN A 101 7.83 11.94 6.02
C ASN A 101 7.35 11.85 7.47
N THR A 102 6.44 12.74 7.86
CA THR A 102 5.85 12.73 9.19
C THR A 102 4.34 12.89 9.12
N ILE A 103 3.64 12.37 10.12
CA ILE A 103 2.19 12.54 10.27
C ILE A 103 1.81 14.03 10.30
N LYS A 104 2.61 14.87 10.95
CA LYS A 104 2.44 16.32 10.96
C LYS A 104 2.51 16.94 9.57
N GLU A 105 3.45 16.50 8.73
CA GLU A 105 3.56 16.96 7.35
C GLU A 105 2.33 16.56 6.52
N GLU A 106 1.74 15.38 6.75
CA GLU A 106 0.49 14.98 6.10
C GLU A 106 -0.66 15.95 6.42
N PHE A 107 -0.82 16.29 7.70
CA PHE A 107 -1.84 17.22 8.14
C PHE A 107 -1.61 18.62 7.55
N GLN A 108 -0.37 19.11 7.59
CA GLN A 108 -0.02 20.40 7.01
C GLN A 108 -0.31 20.46 5.51
N TYR A 109 -0.01 19.38 4.78
CA TYR A 109 -0.33 19.30 3.36
C TYR A 109 -1.83 19.33 3.12
N THR A 110 -2.59 18.56 3.89
CA THR A 110 -4.05 18.45 3.80
C THR A 110 -4.75 19.78 4.08
N LEU A 111 -4.28 20.53 5.08
CA LEU A 111 -4.86 21.80 5.50
C LEU A 111 -4.41 23.01 4.67
N ARG A 112 -3.32 22.89 3.91
CA ARG A 112 -2.73 23.98 3.12
C ARG A 112 -3.72 24.70 2.18
N PRO A 113 -4.63 24.02 1.44
CA PRO A 113 -5.53 24.69 0.51
C PRO A 113 -6.51 25.67 1.16
N PHE A 114 -6.81 25.45 2.45
CA PHE A 114 -7.77 26.23 3.24
C PHE A 114 -7.20 27.55 3.79
N LYS A 115 -5.88 27.74 3.73
CA LYS A 115 -5.19 28.97 4.19
C LYS A 115 -5.53 29.35 5.64
N LEU A 116 -5.61 28.35 6.52
CA LEU A 116 -5.96 28.52 7.93
C LEU A 116 -4.83 29.22 8.71
N SER A 117 -5.19 29.83 9.84
CA SER A 117 -4.22 30.32 10.82
C SER A 117 -3.47 29.14 11.48
N HIS A 118 -2.30 29.38 12.06
CA HIS A 118 -1.55 28.34 12.77
C HIS A 118 -2.33 27.75 13.95
N THR A 119 -3.08 28.58 14.68
CA THR A 119 -3.90 28.17 15.82
C THR A 119 -5.04 27.26 15.37
N GLU A 120 -5.78 27.66 14.35
CA GLU A 120 -6.89 26.87 13.81
C GLU A 120 -6.40 25.54 13.20
N SER A 121 -5.29 25.59 12.45
CA SER A 121 -4.67 24.38 11.89
C SER A 121 -4.33 23.38 13.00
N ASN A 122 -3.66 23.82 14.07
CA ASN A 122 -3.32 22.96 15.20
C ASN A 122 -4.55 22.40 15.91
N GLN A 123 -5.62 23.19 16.09
CA GLN A 123 -6.87 22.72 16.68
C GLN A 123 -7.52 21.61 15.84
N ARG A 124 -7.56 21.76 14.51
CA ARG A 124 -8.09 20.73 13.61
C ARG A 124 -7.27 19.45 13.65
N ILE A 125 -5.93 19.58 13.73
CA ILE A 125 -5.01 18.44 13.85
C ILE A 125 -5.26 17.69 15.17
N GLN A 126 -5.31 18.40 16.29
CA GLN A 126 -5.58 17.79 17.60
C GLN A 126 -6.93 17.11 17.65
N HIS A 127 -7.97 17.73 17.06
CA HIS A 127 -9.29 17.13 16.97
C HIS A 127 -9.28 15.84 16.14
N ALA A 128 -8.64 15.85 14.97
CA ALA A 128 -8.53 14.68 14.10
C ALA A 128 -7.71 13.54 14.71
N LEU A 129 -6.66 13.86 15.48
CA LEU A 129 -5.83 12.85 16.15
C LEU A 129 -6.56 12.09 17.27
N ARG A 130 -7.73 12.54 17.72
CA ARG A 130 -8.57 11.75 18.65
C ARG A 130 -9.02 10.40 18.09
N LEU A 131 -8.94 10.23 16.76
CA LEU A 131 -9.16 8.95 16.09
C LEU A 131 -8.04 7.92 16.30
N PHE A 132 -6.88 8.37 16.79
CA PHE A 132 -5.77 7.49 17.11
C PHE A 132 -5.82 7.00 18.55
N PRO A 133 -5.58 5.70 18.79
CA PRO A 133 -5.34 5.21 20.15
C PRO A 133 -4.00 5.73 20.68
N GLY A 134 -3.97 6.13 21.95
CA GLY A 134 -2.77 6.60 22.65
C GLY A 134 -2.63 8.12 22.68
N GLU A 135 -1.40 8.63 22.90
CA GLU A 135 -1.15 10.07 23.04
C GLU A 135 -0.92 10.77 21.67
N PRO A 136 -1.83 11.67 21.24
CA PRO A 136 -1.82 12.34 19.94
C PRO A 136 -0.49 13.01 19.56
N GLU A 137 0.14 13.68 20.52
CA GLU A 137 1.35 14.48 20.29
C GLU A 137 2.55 13.60 19.92
N SER A 138 2.61 12.37 20.45
CA SER A 138 3.69 11.42 20.20
C SER A 138 3.71 10.87 18.77
N TRP A 139 2.61 11.01 18.04
CA TRP A 139 2.46 10.50 16.67
C TRP A 139 2.97 11.49 15.62
N LEU A 140 2.87 12.80 15.87
CA LEU A 140 3.08 13.84 14.85
C LEU A 140 4.44 13.76 14.14
N GLU A 141 5.50 13.38 14.85
CA GLU A 141 6.85 13.29 14.30
C GLU A 141 7.19 11.88 13.76
N ARG A 142 6.27 10.91 13.83
CA ARG A 142 6.47 9.55 13.30
C ARG A 142 6.30 9.52 11.79
N ASP A 143 7.01 8.58 11.17
CA ASP A 143 6.88 8.27 9.75
C ASP A 143 5.56 7.50 9.50
N PRO A 144 4.63 8.02 8.66
CA PRO A 144 3.37 7.34 8.34
C PRO A 144 3.57 5.91 7.82
N PHE A 145 4.71 5.60 7.19
CA PHE A 145 5.01 4.28 6.65
C PHE A 145 5.51 3.29 7.70
N GLN A 146 5.84 3.75 8.92
CA GLN A 146 6.14 2.88 10.07
C GLN A 146 4.88 2.42 10.79
N LEU A 147 3.72 2.99 10.45
CA LEU A 147 2.43 2.59 11.00
C LEU A 147 1.99 1.23 10.42
N SER A 148 1.25 0.45 11.22
CA SER A 148 0.55 -0.73 10.71
C SER A 148 -0.50 -0.33 9.67
N GLY A 149 -0.91 -1.23 8.77
CA GLY A 149 -1.91 -0.92 7.74
C GLY A 149 -3.22 -0.35 8.30
N GLY A 150 -3.69 -0.89 9.43
CA GLY A 150 -4.86 -0.35 10.14
C GLY A 150 -4.63 1.06 10.70
N GLN A 151 -3.45 1.34 11.24
CA GLN A 151 -3.06 2.68 11.70
C GLN A 151 -2.95 3.67 10.53
N GLN A 152 -2.37 3.27 9.40
CA GLN A 152 -2.32 4.10 8.19
C GLN A 152 -3.72 4.46 7.71
N ARG A 153 -4.64 3.51 7.76
CA ARG A 153 -6.03 3.73 7.39
C ARG A 153 -6.75 4.70 8.34
N ARG A 154 -6.55 4.54 9.66
CA ARG A 154 -7.03 5.51 10.66
C ARG A 154 -6.43 6.91 10.43
N LEU A 155 -5.15 7.01 10.04
CA LEU A 155 -4.53 8.28 9.65
C LEU A 155 -5.20 8.92 8.44
N SER A 156 -5.45 8.15 7.38
CA SER A 156 -6.11 8.72 6.20
C SER A 156 -7.51 9.25 6.50
N LEU A 157 -8.27 8.57 7.37
CA LEU A 157 -9.56 9.08 7.85
C LEU A 157 -9.40 10.33 8.73
N ALA A 158 -8.39 10.38 9.61
CA ALA A 158 -8.10 11.56 10.43
C ALA A 158 -7.70 12.78 9.59
N LEU A 159 -6.87 12.59 8.55
CA LEU A 159 -6.53 13.65 7.60
C LEU A 159 -7.78 14.22 6.94
N LEU A 160 -8.70 13.34 6.53
CA LEU A 160 -9.96 13.72 5.92
C LEU A 160 -10.86 14.49 6.90
N GLN A 161 -10.88 14.08 8.17
CA GLN A 161 -11.60 14.79 9.22
C GLN A 161 -11.00 16.18 9.50
N ALA A 162 -9.67 16.32 9.50
CA ALA A 162 -9.00 17.60 9.71
C ALA A 162 -9.36 18.62 8.63
N ALA A 163 -9.59 18.18 7.40
CA ALA A 163 -10.06 19.06 6.33
C ALA A 163 -11.45 19.67 6.64
N ALA A 164 -12.23 19.06 7.54
CA ALA A 164 -13.58 19.45 7.93
C ALA A 164 -14.49 19.75 6.73
N PRO A 165 -14.67 18.79 5.80
CA PRO A 165 -15.51 18.98 4.62
C PRO A 165 -17.00 18.97 5.01
N ASP A 166 -17.82 19.65 4.22
CA ASP A 166 -19.28 19.64 4.38
C ASP A 166 -19.88 18.32 3.90
N TRP A 167 -19.27 17.73 2.87
CA TRP A 167 -19.62 16.43 2.33
C TRP A 167 -18.47 15.44 2.42
N LEU A 168 -18.75 14.26 2.96
CA LEU A 168 -17.80 13.15 3.03
C LEU A 168 -18.20 12.06 2.03
N LEU A 169 -17.30 11.73 1.11
CA LEU A 169 -17.50 10.71 0.06
C LEU A 169 -16.54 9.54 0.33
N LEU A 170 -17.07 8.37 0.69
CA LEU A 170 -16.25 7.22 1.11
C LEU A 170 -16.51 6.00 0.23
N ASP A 171 -15.46 5.36 -0.26
CA ASP A 171 -15.53 4.07 -0.99
C ASP A 171 -14.97 2.96 -0.10
N GLU A 172 -15.85 2.06 0.35
CA GLU A 172 -15.56 0.93 1.25
C GLU A 172 -14.79 1.32 2.52
N PRO A 173 -15.26 2.29 3.33
CA PRO A 173 -14.47 2.82 4.44
C PRO A 173 -14.19 1.79 5.54
N THR A 174 -15.09 0.84 5.77
CA THR A 174 -14.99 -0.21 6.80
C THR A 174 -14.06 -1.37 6.43
N ALA A 175 -13.69 -1.52 5.15
CA ALA A 175 -12.91 -2.66 4.68
C ALA A 175 -11.52 -2.73 5.35
N GLY A 176 -11.21 -3.80 6.08
CA GLY A 176 -9.89 -3.97 6.70
C GLY A 176 -9.62 -3.04 7.89
N ILE A 177 -10.66 -2.43 8.47
CA ILE A 177 -10.62 -1.81 9.80
C ILE A 177 -11.05 -2.87 10.83
N ASP A 178 -10.47 -2.83 12.02
CA ASP A 178 -10.88 -3.66 13.16
C ASP A 178 -12.22 -3.20 13.76
N ALA A 179 -12.83 -4.02 14.60
CA ALA A 179 -14.14 -3.72 15.18
C ALA A 179 -14.17 -2.39 15.94
N GLU A 180 -13.14 -2.11 16.75
CA GLU A 180 -13.00 -0.84 17.48
C GLU A 180 -12.94 0.36 16.51
N GLY A 181 -12.12 0.28 15.46
CA GLY A 181 -12.03 1.35 14.46
C GLY A 181 -13.32 1.56 13.68
N ALA A 182 -14.07 0.48 13.41
CA ALA A 182 -15.39 0.57 12.80
C ALA A 182 -16.39 1.29 13.71
N THR A 183 -16.44 0.96 15.01
CA THR A 183 -17.28 1.64 16.00
C THR A 183 -16.98 3.14 16.08
N LEU A 184 -15.69 3.51 16.10
CA LEU A 184 -15.28 4.91 16.09
C LEU A 184 -15.74 5.63 14.81
N LEU A 185 -15.57 5.00 13.64
CA LEU A 185 -16.05 5.54 12.38
C LEU A 185 -17.56 5.77 12.40
N TYR A 186 -18.36 4.80 12.88
CA TYR A 186 -19.82 4.96 12.97
C TYR A 186 -20.22 6.12 13.88
N GLY A 187 -19.59 6.27 15.05
CA GLY A 187 -19.82 7.40 15.94
C GLY A 187 -19.53 8.74 15.27
N GLN A 188 -18.48 8.83 14.47
CA GLN A 188 -18.18 10.05 13.70
C GLN A 188 -19.20 10.34 12.60
N LEU A 189 -19.66 9.31 11.90
CA LEU A 189 -20.68 9.46 10.87
C LEU A 189 -21.98 10.00 11.47
N GLN A 190 -22.38 9.51 12.64
CA GLN A 190 -23.52 10.03 13.40
C GLN A 190 -23.30 11.45 13.90
N GLN A 191 -22.11 11.77 14.41
CA GLN A 191 -21.78 13.14 14.84
C GLN A 191 -21.88 14.13 13.66
N ARG A 192 -21.29 13.79 12.51
CA ARG A 192 -21.35 14.62 11.30
C ARG A 192 -22.78 14.85 10.84
N LYS A 193 -23.61 13.80 10.89
CA LYS A 193 -25.04 13.89 10.61
C LYS A 193 -25.73 14.90 11.55
N ALA A 194 -25.46 14.83 12.85
CA ALA A 194 -26.01 15.76 13.85
C ALA A 194 -25.53 17.21 13.66
N GLU A 195 -24.31 17.40 13.12
CA GLU A 195 -23.76 18.70 12.74
C GLU A 195 -24.34 19.25 11.43
N GLY A 196 -25.25 18.52 10.76
CA GLY A 196 -25.85 18.92 9.49
C GLY A 196 -24.94 18.69 8.28
N LEU A 197 -23.90 17.86 8.41
CA LEU A 197 -22.94 17.56 7.34
C LEU A 197 -23.36 16.30 6.59
N GLY A 198 -23.19 16.29 5.27
CA GLY A 198 -23.59 15.17 4.41
C GLY A 198 -22.52 14.08 4.33
N THR A 199 -22.95 12.82 4.19
CA THR A 199 -22.05 11.68 3.93
C THR A 199 -22.63 10.77 2.85
N ILE A 200 -21.82 10.36 1.88
CA ILE A 200 -22.13 9.34 0.88
C ILE A 200 -21.12 8.20 1.03
N ILE A 201 -21.61 6.98 1.23
CA ILE A 201 -20.77 5.78 1.37
C ILE A 201 -21.12 4.78 0.29
N VAL A 202 -20.15 4.42 -0.53
CA VAL A 202 -20.21 3.26 -1.42
C VAL A 202 -19.77 2.04 -0.62
N THR A 203 -20.60 1.01 -0.57
CA THR A 203 -20.22 -0.26 0.07
C THR A 203 -20.89 -1.48 -0.54
N HIS A 204 -20.26 -2.64 -0.42
CA HIS A 204 -20.85 -3.96 -0.67
C HIS A 204 -21.22 -4.71 0.62
N ASP A 205 -20.85 -4.20 1.79
CA ASP A 205 -21.21 -4.72 3.11
C ASP A 205 -22.05 -3.68 3.86
N PRO A 206 -23.36 -3.60 3.55
CA PRO A 206 -24.20 -2.52 4.03
C PRO A 206 -24.76 -2.78 5.43
N GLU A 207 -24.53 -3.96 6.02
CA GLU A 207 -25.29 -4.47 7.16
C GLU A 207 -25.25 -3.52 8.37
N ALA A 208 -24.06 -3.19 8.85
CA ALA A 208 -23.89 -2.24 9.95
C ALA A 208 -24.26 -0.80 9.55
N LEU A 209 -24.02 -0.42 8.30
CA LEU A 209 -24.23 0.95 7.83
C LEU A 209 -25.71 1.28 7.59
N LEU A 210 -26.55 0.30 7.24
CA LEU A 210 -27.98 0.48 7.03
C LEU A 210 -28.73 0.90 8.30
N THR A 211 -28.20 0.57 9.48
CA THR A 211 -28.75 1.00 10.78
C THR A 211 -28.64 2.51 11.01
N ILE A 212 -27.64 3.16 10.41
CA ILE A 212 -27.36 4.60 10.57
C ILE A 212 -27.65 5.41 9.30
N ALA A 213 -28.01 4.75 8.21
CA ALA A 213 -28.34 5.38 6.93
C ALA A 213 -29.72 6.03 6.95
N ASP A 214 -29.85 7.13 6.21
CA ASP A 214 -31.11 7.83 5.98
C ASP A 214 -31.69 7.54 4.60
N SER A 215 -30.81 7.28 3.64
CA SER A 215 -31.15 7.09 2.24
C SER A 215 -30.25 6.03 1.62
N VAL A 216 -30.79 5.31 0.65
CA VAL A 216 -30.08 4.28 -0.10
C VAL A 216 -30.33 4.49 -1.59
N LEU A 217 -29.24 4.50 -2.36
CA LEU A 217 -29.23 4.50 -3.81
C LEU A 217 -28.59 3.18 -4.28
N ILE A 218 -29.32 2.37 -5.03
CA ILE A 218 -28.82 1.09 -5.52
C ILE A 218 -28.65 1.17 -7.04
N LEU A 219 -27.44 0.93 -7.53
CA LEU A 219 -27.12 0.86 -8.96
C LEU A 219 -27.06 -0.61 -9.40
N TYR A 220 -27.87 -0.99 -10.38
CA TYR A 220 -27.89 -2.35 -10.93
C TYR A 220 -28.23 -2.34 -12.42
N ASP A 221 -27.51 -3.18 -13.18
CA ASP A 221 -27.58 -3.24 -14.64
C ASP A 221 -27.45 -1.86 -15.30
N ASP A 222 -28.51 -1.36 -15.92
CA ASP A 222 -28.61 -0.05 -16.56
C ASP A 222 -29.61 0.88 -15.83
N THR A 223 -30.04 0.54 -14.62
CA THR A 223 -31.05 1.28 -13.87
C THR A 223 -30.62 1.52 -12.42
N PHE A 224 -31.49 2.16 -11.65
CA PHE A 224 -31.25 2.44 -10.24
C PHE A 224 -32.55 2.40 -9.43
N TRP A 225 -32.39 2.13 -8.14
CA TRP A 225 -33.44 2.27 -7.13
C TRP A 225 -33.00 3.29 -6.09
N GLN A 226 -33.93 4.07 -5.55
CA GLN A 226 -33.65 5.04 -4.50
C GLN A 226 -34.79 5.07 -3.49
N GLY A 227 -34.47 5.19 -2.21
CA GLY A 227 -35.44 5.22 -1.13
C GLY A 227 -34.80 5.22 0.25
N SER A 228 -35.61 5.11 1.30
CA SER A 228 -35.12 4.94 2.68
C SER A 228 -34.74 3.47 2.96
N PRO A 229 -33.93 3.19 3.99
CA PRO A 229 -33.69 1.81 4.44
C PRO A 229 -34.99 1.05 4.77
N SER A 230 -36.00 1.72 5.33
CA SER A 230 -37.30 1.08 5.64
C SER A 230 -38.04 0.65 4.36
N GLU A 231 -38.07 1.50 3.34
CA GLU A 231 -38.64 1.15 2.02
C GLU A 231 -37.86 0.00 1.36
N LEU A 232 -36.54 -0.03 1.55
CA LEU A 232 -35.69 -1.11 1.05
C LEU A 232 -35.98 -2.45 1.73
N ALA A 233 -36.30 -2.43 3.04
CA ALA A 233 -36.64 -3.63 3.80
C ALA A 233 -37.94 -4.27 3.30
N GLU A 234 -38.91 -3.47 2.86
CA GLU A 234 -40.19 -3.96 2.31
C GLU A 234 -40.05 -4.55 0.90
N GLN A 235 -39.06 -4.09 0.12
CA GLN A 235 -38.84 -4.56 -1.25
C GLN A 235 -38.01 -5.84 -1.33
N LYS A 236 -38.64 -7.00 -1.14
CA LYS A 236 -37.96 -8.32 -1.30
C LYS A 236 -37.33 -8.54 -2.68
N SER A 237 -37.95 -8.01 -3.75
CA SER A 237 -37.51 -8.27 -5.13
C SER A 237 -36.25 -7.51 -5.56
N ILE A 238 -35.86 -6.45 -4.84
CA ILE A 238 -34.71 -5.62 -5.26
C ILE A 238 -33.40 -6.34 -4.96
N TRP A 239 -33.30 -7.06 -3.84
CA TRP A 239 -32.12 -7.83 -3.45
C TRP A 239 -31.76 -8.88 -4.49
N SER A 240 -32.76 -9.64 -4.97
CA SER A 240 -32.56 -10.64 -6.01
C SER A 240 -32.19 -10.02 -7.36
N LYS A 241 -32.84 -8.92 -7.77
CA LYS A 241 -32.52 -8.20 -9.02
C LYS A 241 -31.11 -7.63 -9.02
N VAL A 242 -30.70 -7.05 -7.89
CA VAL A 242 -29.37 -6.47 -7.73
C VAL A 242 -28.32 -7.57 -7.57
N GLY A 243 -28.71 -8.82 -7.32
CA GLY A 243 -27.78 -9.92 -7.08
C GLY A 243 -26.97 -9.75 -5.79
N LEU A 244 -27.57 -9.12 -4.78
CA LEU A 244 -27.05 -9.01 -3.43
C LEU A 244 -27.88 -9.90 -2.51
N ALA A 245 -27.22 -10.59 -1.58
CA ALA A 245 -27.95 -11.26 -0.51
C ALA A 245 -28.58 -10.21 0.41
N PRO A 246 -29.83 -10.41 0.87
CA PRO A 246 -30.41 -9.56 1.90
C PRO A 246 -29.57 -9.67 3.18
N PRO A 247 -29.40 -8.58 3.94
CA PRO A 247 -28.69 -8.62 5.22
C PRO A 247 -29.28 -9.63 6.19
N VAL A 248 -28.46 -10.17 7.09
CA VAL A 248 -28.85 -11.28 7.98
C VAL A 248 -30.07 -10.92 8.83
N GLN A 249 -30.15 -9.67 9.32
CA GLN A 249 -31.29 -9.18 10.10
C GLN A 249 -32.59 -9.24 9.29
N LEU A 250 -32.56 -8.79 8.03
CA LEU A 250 -33.73 -8.79 7.16
C LEU A 250 -34.16 -10.22 6.81
N ASN A 251 -33.20 -11.12 6.56
CA ASN A 251 -33.50 -12.52 6.33
C ASN A 251 -34.13 -13.18 7.56
N THR A 252 -33.61 -12.88 8.75
CA THR A 252 -34.13 -13.37 10.03
C THR A 252 -35.56 -12.88 10.28
N LEU A 253 -35.83 -11.59 10.05
CA LEU A 253 -37.18 -11.04 10.15
C LEU A 253 -38.16 -11.70 9.17
N ASN A 254 -37.73 -11.93 7.94
CA ASN A 254 -38.55 -12.61 6.94
C ASN A 254 -38.90 -14.04 7.37
N LEU A 255 -37.96 -14.75 8.00
CA LEU A 255 -38.22 -16.08 8.57
C LEU A 255 -39.22 -16.02 9.74
N LEU A 256 -39.06 -15.07 10.67
CA LEU A 256 -39.99 -14.90 11.80
C LEU A 256 -41.41 -14.57 11.33
N GLN A 257 -41.54 -13.65 10.37
CA GLN A 257 -42.85 -13.32 9.78
C GLN A 257 -43.47 -14.52 9.08
N ALA A 258 -42.68 -15.31 8.35
CA ALA A 258 -43.14 -16.55 7.72
C ALA A 258 -43.60 -17.59 8.75
N SER A 259 -43.00 -17.60 9.95
CA SER A 259 -43.40 -18.42 11.09
C SER A 259 -44.59 -17.84 11.88
N GLY A 260 -45.23 -16.77 11.40
CA GLY A 260 -46.40 -16.16 12.07
C GLY A 260 -46.07 -15.27 13.26
N ILE A 261 -44.80 -14.89 13.43
CA ILE A 261 -44.35 -13.97 14.48
C ILE A 261 -44.29 -12.54 13.89
N PRO A 262 -45.26 -11.67 14.21
CA PRO A 262 -45.24 -10.30 13.72
C PRO A 262 -44.16 -9.48 14.44
N VAL A 263 -43.16 -9.01 13.70
CA VAL A 263 -42.17 -8.05 14.20
C VAL A 263 -42.39 -6.73 13.45
N PRO A 264 -42.87 -5.66 14.11
CA PRO A 264 -43.07 -4.36 13.47
C PRO A 264 -41.71 -3.73 13.10
N ILE A 265 -41.56 -3.32 11.84
CA ILE A 265 -40.36 -2.65 11.33
C ILE A 265 -40.65 -1.13 11.34
N THR A 266 -40.17 -0.42 12.37
CA THR A 266 -40.30 1.06 12.42
C THR A 266 -39.06 1.78 11.87
N SER A 267 -37.91 1.12 11.83
CA SER A 267 -36.64 1.55 11.26
C SER A 267 -35.83 0.32 10.82
N TRP A 268 -34.71 0.49 10.10
CA TRP A 268 -33.85 -0.64 9.77
C TRP A 268 -33.53 -1.45 11.05
N PRO A 269 -33.72 -2.77 11.05
CA PRO A 269 -33.63 -3.57 12.26
C PRO A 269 -32.22 -3.58 12.83
N ASP A 270 -32.04 -2.96 13.99
CA ASP A 270 -30.83 -3.12 14.79
C ASP A 270 -30.74 -4.57 15.29
N ALA A 271 -29.52 -5.12 15.33
CA ALA A 271 -29.29 -6.51 15.72
C ALA A 271 -29.78 -6.78 17.15
N GLU A 272 -29.57 -5.83 18.07
CA GLU A 272 -29.98 -5.95 19.46
C GLU A 272 -31.50 -5.83 19.63
N ALA A 273 -32.13 -4.88 18.93
CA ALA A 273 -33.59 -4.75 18.90
C ALA A 273 -34.26 -5.98 18.26
N THR A 274 -33.67 -6.54 17.21
CA THR A 274 -34.15 -7.77 16.55
C THR A 274 -34.01 -8.97 17.49
N ALA A 275 -32.88 -9.10 18.17
CA ALA A 275 -32.67 -10.16 19.17
C ALA A 275 -33.66 -10.05 20.34
N ALA A 276 -33.92 -8.84 20.82
CA ALA A 276 -34.92 -8.59 21.86
C ALA A 276 -36.34 -8.93 21.39
N ALA A 277 -36.70 -8.54 20.15
CA ALA A 277 -37.98 -8.89 19.53
C ALA A 277 -38.15 -10.41 19.39
N ILE A 278 -37.12 -11.11 18.90
CA ILE A 278 -37.09 -12.58 18.81
C ILE A 278 -37.28 -13.21 20.19
N LYS A 279 -36.52 -12.75 21.19
CA LYS A 279 -36.63 -13.26 22.56
C LYS A 279 -38.05 -13.07 23.10
N SER A 280 -38.64 -11.89 22.91
CA SER A 280 -40.01 -11.60 23.35
C SER A 280 -41.04 -12.51 22.65
N ALA A 281 -40.91 -12.69 21.34
CA ALA A 281 -41.81 -13.52 20.55
C ALA A 281 -41.73 -15.01 20.90
N LEU A 282 -40.51 -15.53 21.08
CA LEU A 282 -40.27 -16.90 21.53
C LEU A 282 -40.80 -17.12 22.94
N THR A 283 -40.67 -16.13 23.84
CA THR A 283 -41.22 -16.24 25.21
C THR A 283 -42.75 -16.31 25.18
N VAL A 284 -43.41 -15.52 24.32
CA VAL A 284 -44.87 -15.55 24.13
C VAL A 284 -45.34 -16.87 23.51
N HIS A 285 -44.63 -17.38 22.50
CA HIS A 285 -44.97 -18.64 21.85
C HIS A 285 -44.69 -19.87 22.73
N MET A 286 -43.63 -19.82 23.56
CA MET A 286 -43.37 -20.84 24.59
C MET A 286 -44.44 -20.84 25.68
N ALA A 287 -44.94 -19.66 26.09
CA ALA A 287 -46.01 -19.54 27.08
C ALA A 287 -47.38 -20.02 26.54
N ALA A 288 -47.58 -19.99 25.22
CA ALA A 288 -48.81 -20.46 24.56
C ALA A 288 -48.88 -21.98 24.34
N GLY A 289 -47.83 -22.75 24.70
CA GLY A 289 -47.83 -24.21 24.61
C GLY A 289 -47.73 -24.78 23.18
N THR A 290 -47.35 -23.98 22.20
CA THR A 290 -47.44 -24.33 20.75
C THR A 290 -46.10 -24.73 20.14
N LEU A 291 -45.29 -25.56 20.82
CA LEU A 291 -44.04 -26.10 20.25
C LEU A 291 -44.13 -27.56 19.79
N GLU A 292 -45.19 -28.30 20.15
CA GLU A 292 -45.38 -29.70 19.68
C GLU A 292 -45.71 -29.83 18.18
N LYS A 293 -45.97 -28.73 17.46
CA LYS A 293 -46.25 -28.76 16.00
C LYS A 293 -45.10 -28.29 15.11
N LEU A 294 -43.95 -27.93 15.69
CA LEU A 294 -42.81 -27.44 14.91
C LEU A 294 -41.80 -28.54 14.53
N GLU A 295 -41.89 -29.75 15.10
CA GLU A 295 -41.01 -30.87 14.72
C GLU A 295 -41.39 -31.54 13.39
N GLU A 296 -42.62 -31.42 12.90
CA GLU A 296 -43.07 -32.09 11.65
C GLU A 296 -42.79 -31.30 10.35
N HIS A 297 -42.36 -30.04 10.42
CA HIS A 297 -42.15 -29.20 9.22
C HIS A 297 -40.76 -28.57 9.06
N THR A 298 -39.77 -29.02 9.83
CA THR A 298 -38.37 -28.63 9.64
C THR A 298 -37.49 -29.82 9.25
N THR A 299 -37.84 -30.53 8.18
CA THR A 299 -36.81 -31.04 7.26
C THR A 299 -36.58 -29.96 6.20
N MET A 300 -35.81 -28.93 6.57
CA MET A 300 -35.19 -28.04 5.58
C MET A 300 -34.14 -28.88 4.85
N ASP A 301 -34.51 -29.28 3.64
CA ASP A 301 -33.67 -30.01 2.71
C ASP A 301 -32.52 -29.10 2.27
N TYR A 302 -31.36 -29.21 2.92
CA TYR A 302 -30.15 -28.43 2.57
C TYR A 302 -29.64 -28.73 1.15
N ASN A 303 -30.22 -29.72 0.44
CA ASN A 303 -29.87 -30.12 -0.91
C ASN A 303 -30.77 -29.59 -2.02
N SER A 304 -31.83 -28.83 -1.74
CA SER A 304 -32.79 -28.40 -2.79
C SER A 304 -32.56 -26.98 -3.34
N THR A 305 -31.39 -26.38 -3.13
CA THR A 305 -30.95 -25.18 -3.86
C THR A 305 -29.80 -25.49 -4.81
N GLU A 306 -30.00 -26.49 -5.69
CA GLU A 306 -29.40 -26.43 -7.02
C GLU A 306 -30.09 -25.31 -7.82
N ALA A 307 -29.76 -24.05 -7.50
CA ALA A 307 -29.87 -23.00 -8.48
C ALA A 307 -28.90 -23.35 -9.60
N SER A 308 -29.46 -23.83 -10.72
CA SER A 308 -28.76 -24.05 -11.98
C SER A 308 -27.99 -22.78 -12.37
N TYR A 309 -26.68 -22.79 -12.11
CA TYR A 309 -25.74 -21.90 -12.77
C TYR A 309 -25.15 -22.65 -13.96
N PRO A 310 -25.24 -22.14 -15.20
CA PRO A 310 -24.54 -22.74 -16.32
C PRO A 310 -23.03 -22.51 -16.11
N VAL A 311 -22.34 -23.54 -15.63
CA VAL A 311 -20.87 -23.60 -15.63
C VAL A 311 -20.44 -23.92 -17.06
N HIS A 312 -20.22 -22.89 -17.87
CA HIS A 312 -19.45 -23.05 -19.10
C HIS A 312 -17.95 -23.09 -18.75
N GLY A 313 -17.34 -24.28 -18.85
CA GLY A 313 -15.89 -24.45 -18.82
C GLY A 313 -15.42 -25.84 -18.37
N PRO A 314 -14.26 -26.33 -18.86
CA PRO A 314 -13.83 -27.72 -18.72
C PRO A 314 -13.26 -27.96 -17.32
N MET A 315 -14.14 -28.12 -16.33
CA MET A 315 -13.74 -28.53 -14.98
C MET A 315 -14.78 -29.45 -14.29
N ALA A 316 -15.76 -29.96 -15.06
CA ALA A 316 -16.84 -30.80 -14.55
C ALA A 316 -16.46 -32.27 -14.31
N GLU A 317 -15.27 -32.71 -14.73
CA GLU A 317 -14.93 -34.15 -14.75
C GLU A 317 -14.08 -34.63 -13.56
N GLN A 318 -13.62 -33.73 -12.68
CA GLN A 318 -12.76 -34.10 -11.54
C GLN A 318 -13.48 -34.18 -10.18
N VAL A 319 -14.76 -33.79 -10.08
CA VAL A 319 -15.49 -33.77 -8.80
C VAL A 319 -16.35 -35.02 -8.56
N LYS A 320 -16.52 -35.89 -9.57
CA LYS A 320 -17.36 -37.09 -9.44
C LYS A 320 -16.74 -38.32 -8.75
N MET A 321 -15.48 -38.26 -8.30
CA MET A 321 -14.76 -39.43 -7.73
C MET A 321 -14.59 -39.47 -6.21
N GLN A 322 -15.10 -38.51 -5.42
CA GLN A 322 -14.82 -38.47 -3.97
C GLN A 322 -16.02 -38.49 -3.01
N VAL A 323 -17.24 -38.82 -3.46
CA VAL A 323 -18.44 -38.84 -2.59
C VAL A 323 -19.08 -40.23 -2.47
N GLN A 324 -18.28 -41.29 -2.40
CA GLN A 324 -18.78 -42.62 -2.00
C GLN A 324 -17.86 -43.21 -0.93
N GLY A 325 -18.26 -43.01 0.33
CA GLY A 325 -17.66 -43.70 1.48
C GLY A 325 -17.50 -42.80 2.68
N THR A 326 -18.58 -42.62 3.44
CA THR A 326 -18.60 -42.46 4.91
C THR A 326 -20.03 -42.14 5.35
N SER A 327 -20.86 -43.18 5.41
CA SER A 327 -22.07 -43.19 6.22
C SER A 327 -21.86 -44.31 7.22
N ASP A 328 -21.45 -43.95 8.44
CA ASP A 328 -21.60 -44.72 9.69
C ASP A 328 -20.64 -44.15 10.74
N CYS A 329 -21.18 -43.39 11.69
CA CYS A 329 -20.71 -43.19 13.07
C CYS A 329 -21.22 -41.84 13.62
N ILE A 330 -22.46 -41.79 14.12
CA ILE A 330 -22.85 -40.81 15.14
C ILE A 330 -23.65 -41.54 16.22
N THR A 331 -23.01 -41.86 17.35
CA THR A 331 -23.70 -41.91 18.65
C THR A 331 -22.77 -41.40 19.76
N GLY A 332 -23.25 -40.39 20.48
CA GLY A 332 -23.09 -40.17 21.92
C GLY A 332 -21.71 -39.83 22.49
N VAL A 333 -21.41 -38.52 22.66
CA VAL A 333 -20.62 -38.02 23.80
C VAL A 333 -21.13 -36.62 24.19
N ALA A 334 -21.45 -36.42 25.47
CA ALA A 334 -21.87 -35.15 26.07
C ALA A 334 -20.72 -34.13 26.17
N PRO A 335 -20.97 -32.80 26.15
CA PRO A 335 -19.92 -31.80 26.12
C PRO A 335 -19.28 -31.59 27.51
N GLY A 336 -17.96 -31.81 27.61
CA GLY A 336 -17.13 -31.33 28.71
C GLY A 336 -16.71 -29.85 28.52
N PRO A 337 -16.12 -29.20 29.55
CA PRO A 337 -15.92 -27.76 29.57
C PRO A 337 -14.91 -27.30 28.51
N ILE A 338 -15.26 -26.20 27.84
CA ILE A 338 -14.43 -25.53 26.84
C ILE A 338 -13.18 -24.98 27.51
N ALA A 339 -12.03 -25.59 27.26
CA ALA A 339 -10.73 -25.00 27.56
C ALA A 339 -10.49 -23.82 26.62
N GLU A 340 -10.12 -22.67 27.19
CA GLU A 340 -9.66 -21.49 26.46
C GLU A 340 -8.50 -21.87 25.52
N SER A 341 -8.77 -21.89 24.21
CA SER A 341 -7.73 -21.98 23.20
C SER A 341 -7.21 -20.57 22.92
N THR A 342 -6.10 -20.22 23.55
CA THR A 342 -5.27 -19.07 23.15
C THR A 342 -4.91 -19.20 21.66
N PRO A 343 -5.07 -18.15 20.83
CA PRO A 343 -4.69 -18.23 19.43
C PRO A 343 -3.18 -18.48 19.32
N ALA A 344 -2.79 -19.50 18.56
CA ALA A 344 -1.39 -19.77 18.24
C ALA A 344 -0.76 -18.51 17.60
N PRO A 345 0.46 -18.11 17.98
CA PRO A 345 1.10 -16.93 17.42
C PRO A 345 1.37 -17.17 15.93
N MET A 346 0.84 -16.27 15.10
CA MET A 346 1.17 -16.18 13.67
C MET A 346 2.69 -16.08 13.50
N PRO A 347 3.30 -16.85 12.58
CA PRO A 347 4.72 -16.69 12.30
C PRO A 347 4.96 -15.31 11.69
N ALA A 348 5.70 -14.47 12.41
CA ALA A 348 6.16 -13.18 11.93
C ALA A 348 6.88 -13.38 10.58
N GLY A 349 6.33 -12.80 9.52
CA GLY A 349 6.99 -12.81 8.22
C GLY A 349 8.37 -12.15 8.32
N ASN A 350 9.35 -12.69 7.60
CA ASN A 350 10.75 -12.22 7.50
C ASN A 350 10.92 -10.74 7.06
N HIS A 351 9.85 -9.95 6.92
CA HIS A 351 9.95 -8.50 6.78
C HIS A 351 10.38 -7.79 8.08
N ALA A 352 10.20 -8.44 9.23
CA ALA A 352 10.62 -7.89 10.51
C ALA A 352 12.16 -7.88 10.68
N SER A 353 12.89 -8.82 10.07
CA SER A 353 14.36 -8.82 10.17
C SER A 353 14.97 -7.70 9.32
N ASP A 354 14.48 -7.47 8.10
CA ASP A 354 14.97 -6.39 7.25
C ASP A 354 14.63 -4.99 7.79
N SER A 355 13.53 -4.85 8.56
CA SER A 355 13.15 -3.59 9.20
C SER A 355 13.81 -3.37 10.58
N MET A 356 14.17 -4.43 11.31
CA MET A 356 14.93 -4.32 12.57
C MET A 356 16.37 -3.83 12.36
N HIS A 357 17.02 -4.19 11.24
CA HIS A 357 18.37 -3.67 10.94
C HIS A 357 18.37 -2.18 10.56
N ALA A 358 17.23 -1.64 10.11
CA ALA A 358 17.07 -0.23 9.78
C ALA A 358 16.91 0.70 11.01
N GLU A 359 16.69 0.14 12.21
CA GLU A 359 16.49 0.93 13.44
C GLU A 359 17.78 1.52 14.03
N LYS A 360 18.97 1.06 13.62
CA LYS A 360 20.24 1.40 14.31
C LYS A 360 21.37 1.94 13.42
N SER A 361 21.07 2.40 12.20
CA SER A 361 22.10 2.95 11.30
C SER A 361 22.48 4.41 11.64
N GLY A 362 23.76 4.66 11.94
CA GLY A 362 24.28 6.00 12.26
C GLY A 362 24.19 7.02 11.11
N PHE A 363 23.95 6.57 9.88
CA PHE A 363 23.88 7.44 8.70
C PHE A 363 22.46 7.94 8.37
N ARG A 364 21.42 7.45 9.07
CA ARG A 364 20.02 7.87 8.83
C ARG A 364 19.79 9.37 9.07
N ALA A 365 20.58 10.02 9.93
CA ALA A 365 20.41 11.44 10.25
C ALA A 365 20.91 12.42 9.17
N TYR A 366 21.75 11.97 8.23
CA TYR A 366 22.40 12.84 7.25
C TYR A 366 21.56 13.06 5.99
N ASP A 367 21.83 14.15 5.27
CA ASP A 367 21.24 14.40 3.95
C ASP A 367 21.72 13.34 2.94
N PRO A 368 20.83 12.68 2.19
CA PRO A 368 21.21 11.67 1.18
C PRO A 368 22.22 12.18 0.17
N ARG A 369 22.19 13.48 -0.18
CA ARG A 369 23.15 14.09 -1.09
C ARG A 369 24.55 14.14 -0.48
N ALA A 370 24.64 14.43 0.81
CA ALA A 370 25.92 14.43 1.51
C ALA A 370 26.52 13.03 1.54
N VAL A 371 25.69 12.00 1.76
CA VAL A 371 26.14 10.60 1.70
C VAL A 371 26.59 10.20 0.29
N TRP A 372 25.91 10.65 -0.77
CA TRP A 372 26.34 10.47 -2.16
C TRP A 372 27.68 11.15 -2.45
N VAL A 373 27.85 12.38 -1.99
CA VAL A 373 29.11 13.13 -2.15
C VAL A 373 30.24 12.43 -1.39
N VAL A 374 29.99 11.94 -0.18
CA VAL A 374 30.96 11.17 0.61
C VAL A 374 31.38 9.90 -0.13
N TYR A 375 30.42 9.15 -0.69
CA TYR A 375 30.73 7.98 -1.52
C TYR A 375 31.55 8.35 -2.77
N MET A 376 31.16 9.41 -3.49
CA MET A 376 31.88 9.90 -4.67
C MET A 376 33.28 10.45 -4.35
N LEU A 377 33.54 10.91 -3.12
CA LEU A 377 34.87 11.36 -2.69
C LEU A 377 35.74 10.18 -2.24
N ILE A 378 35.20 9.24 -1.48
CA ILE A 378 35.97 8.10 -0.94
C ILE A 378 36.28 7.06 -2.04
N SER A 379 35.34 6.81 -2.96
CA SER A 379 35.47 5.77 -3.98
C SER A 379 36.68 5.98 -4.91
N PRO A 380 36.94 7.16 -5.51
CA PRO A 380 38.14 7.41 -6.30
C PRO A 380 39.43 7.28 -5.47
N GLY A 381 39.43 7.74 -4.22
CA GLY A 381 40.59 7.65 -3.34
C GLY A 381 41.01 6.21 -3.05
N ILE A 382 40.04 5.29 -2.95
CA ILE A 382 40.26 3.86 -2.81
C ILE A 382 40.65 3.22 -4.15
N LEU A 383 40.00 3.64 -5.25
CA LEU A 383 40.23 3.07 -6.59
C LEU A 383 41.66 3.27 -7.09
N VAL A 384 42.29 4.39 -6.71
CA VAL A 384 43.66 4.73 -7.12
C VAL A 384 44.72 3.91 -6.37
N GLN A 385 44.38 3.21 -5.28
CA GLN A 385 45.33 2.45 -4.47
C GLN A 385 45.73 1.12 -5.11
N THR A 386 46.79 1.09 -5.92
CA THR A 386 47.22 -0.15 -6.60
C THR A 386 48.17 -1.02 -5.77
N HIS A 387 48.76 -0.48 -4.71
CA HIS A 387 49.75 -1.16 -3.88
C HIS A 387 49.16 -1.76 -2.59
N TRP A 388 49.85 -2.77 -2.03
CA TRP A 388 49.44 -3.45 -0.80
C TRP A 388 49.26 -2.51 0.40
N PHE A 389 50.10 -1.47 0.53
CA PHE A 389 49.97 -0.48 1.61
C PHE A 389 48.73 0.42 1.44
N GLY A 390 48.45 0.83 0.20
CA GLY A 390 47.23 1.56 -0.15
C GLY A 390 45.97 0.72 0.05
N TRP A 391 46.04 -0.58 -0.22
CA TRP A 391 44.96 -1.52 0.06
C TRP A 391 44.65 -1.61 1.56
N ILE A 392 45.67 -1.68 2.43
CA ILE A 392 45.47 -1.67 3.89
C ILE A 392 44.77 -0.38 4.33
N ALA A 393 45.19 0.77 3.81
CA ALA A 393 44.55 2.04 4.10
C ALA A 393 43.07 2.06 3.64
N ALA A 394 42.78 1.57 2.43
CA ALA A 394 41.41 1.45 1.92
C ALA A 394 40.55 0.48 2.75
N PHE A 395 41.13 -0.62 3.21
CA PHE A 395 40.47 -1.60 4.07
C PHE A 395 40.12 -0.99 5.44
N ILE A 396 41.04 -0.24 6.06
CA ILE A 396 40.80 0.46 7.34
C ILE A 396 39.68 1.49 7.19
N VAL A 397 39.69 2.28 6.11
CA VAL A 397 38.61 3.24 5.82
C VAL A 397 37.27 2.52 5.66
N THR A 398 37.23 1.42 4.91
CA THR A 398 36.03 0.60 4.71
C THR A 398 35.49 0.06 6.04
N LEU A 399 36.37 -0.48 6.89
CA LEU A 399 36.01 -1.01 8.21
C LEU A 399 35.50 0.09 9.14
N ALA A 400 36.10 1.28 9.11
CA ALA A 400 35.66 2.42 9.89
C ALA A 400 34.25 2.87 9.48
N VAL A 401 33.95 2.90 8.17
CA VAL A 401 32.61 3.22 7.65
C VAL A 401 31.57 2.18 8.08
N ILE A 402 31.90 0.88 7.98
CA ILE A 402 31.01 -0.21 8.45
C ILE A 402 30.74 -0.09 9.94
N ARG A 403 31.78 0.16 10.75
CA ARG A 403 31.65 0.27 12.21
C ARG A 403 30.85 1.49 12.62
N TYR A 404 31.01 2.61 11.92
CA TYR A 404 30.17 3.80 12.13
C TYR A 404 28.71 3.55 11.75
N ALA A 405 28.45 2.79 10.69
CA ALA A 405 27.10 2.41 10.29
C ALA A 405 26.39 1.48 11.28
N ARG A 406 27.14 0.81 12.18
CA ARG A 406 26.63 -0.19 13.15
C ARG A 406 25.88 -1.36 12.49
N ILE A 407 26.23 -1.71 11.26
CA ILE A 407 25.66 -2.85 10.52
C ILE A 407 26.56 -4.08 10.77
N PRO A 408 26.01 -5.27 11.08
CA PRO A 408 26.82 -6.47 11.27
C PRO A 408 27.53 -6.87 9.96
N LEU A 409 28.83 -7.20 10.07
CA LEU A 409 29.71 -7.45 8.91
C LEU A 409 29.18 -8.55 7.97
N MET A 410 28.51 -9.57 8.53
CA MET A 410 27.95 -10.70 7.77
C MET A 410 26.80 -10.28 6.86
N GLU A 411 26.04 -9.24 7.19
CA GLU A 411 24.99 -8.72 6.32
C GLU A 411 25.56 -7.89 5.17
N CYS A 412 26.63 -7.12 5.44
CA CYS A 412 27.33 -6.36 4.39
C CYS A 412 27.99 -7.26 3.35
N LEU A 413 28.45 -8.46 3.74
CA LEU A 413 29.15 -9.39 2.85
C LEU A 413 28.20 -10.19 1.94
N LYS A 414 26.93 -10.37 2.30
CA LYS A 414 25.94 -11.11 1.49
C LYS A 414 25.84 -10.58 0.04
N PRO A 415 25.61 -9.28 -0.22
CA PRO A 415 25.58 -8.77 -1.59
C PRO A 415 26.95 -8.84 -2.29
N ALA A 416 28.05 -8.89 -1.53
CA ALA A 416 29.40 -8.93 -2.06
C ALA A 416 29.95 -10.35 -2.32
N ALA A 417 29.28 -11.38 -1.83
CA ALA A 417 29.77 -12.76 -1.83
C ALA A 417 30.20 -13.25 -3.23
N GLY A 418 29.38 -12.96 -4.25
CA GLY A 418 29.70 -13.34 -5.64
C GLY A 418 30.98 -12.70 -6.16
N LEU A 419 31.18 -11.39 -5.87
CA LEU A 419 32.39 -10.67 -6.31
C LEU A 419 33.63 -11.10 -5.53
N ILE A 420 33.49 -11.45 -4.25
CA ILE A 420 34.57 -12.00 -3.42
C ILE A 420 35.05 -13.33 -3.99
N VAL A 421 34.12 -14.25 -4.29
CA VAL A 421 34.43 -15.54 -4.90
C VAL A 421 35.09 -15.34 -6.26
N PHE A 422 34.55 -14.45 -7.10
CA PHE A 422 35.15 -14.11 -8.39
C PHE A 422 36.57 -13.56 -8.25
N THR A 423 36.80 -12.65 -7.30
CA THR A 423 38.11 -12.06 -7.01
C THR A 423 39.14 -13.14 -6.63
N PHE A 424 38.75 -14.10 -5.79
CA PHE A 424 39.60 -15.21 -5.40
C PHE A 424 39.95 -16.11 -6.60
N ILE A 425 38.94 -16.49 -7.39
CA ILE A 425 39.15 -17.33 -8.58
C ILE A 425 40.04 -16.62 -9.60
N ALA A 426 39.79 -15.34 -9.89
CA ALA A 426 40.57 -14.55 -10.84
C ALA A 426 42.03 -14.37 -10.39
N SER A 427 42.26 -14.19 -9.07
CA SER A 427 43.60 -14.13 -8.50
C SER A 427 44.36 -15.45 -8.69
N VAL A 428 43.74 -16.59 -8.38
CA VAL A 428 44.34 -17.92 -8.58
C VAL A 428 44.63 -18.16 -10.06
N LEU A 429 43.69 -17.83 -10.94
CA LEU A 429 43.82 -18.01 -12.39
C LEU A 429 44.96 -17.15 -12.97
N SER A 430 45.09 -15.90 -12.51
CA SER A 430 46.17 -15.00 -12.92
C SER A 430 47.56 -15.46 -12.48
N GLY A 431 47.65 -16.29 -11.45
CA GLY A 431 48.91 -16.88 -10.99
C GLY A 431 49.34 -18.11 -11.77
N LEU A 432 48.43 -18.75 -12.53
CA LEU A 432 48.75 -19.95 -13.31
C LEU A 432 49.48 -19.55 -14.59
N ALA A 433 50.72 -20.01 -14.74
CA ALA A 433 51.52 -19.91 -15.94
C ALA A 433 51.76 -21.31 -16.51
N VAL A 434 51.64 -21.48 -17.84
CA VAL A 434 52.04 -22.71 -18.51
C VAL A 434 53.51 -22.58 -18.90
N GLU A 435 54.35 -23.56 -18.52
CA GLU A 435 55.74 -23.61 -18.94
C GLU A 435 55.81 -23.67 -20.48
N GLY A 436 56.28 -22.59 -21.11
CA GLY A 436 56.40 -22.48 -22.58
C GLY A 436 56.08 -21.11 -23.19
N ALA A 437 55.53 -20.16 -22.44
CA ALA A 437 55.42 -18.77 -22.88
C ALA A 437 56.70 -17.98 -22.50
N GLU A 438 57.56 -17.73 -23.49
CA GLU A 438 58.75 -16.87 -23.49
C GLU A 438 59.44 -16.63 -22.13
N ALA A 439 60.53 -17.38 -21.91
CA ALA A 439 61.47 -17.11 -20.84
C ALA A 439 61.93 -15.63 -20.86
N PRO A 440 61.84 -14.88 -19.75
CA PRO A 440 62.36 -13.52 -19.69
C PRO A 440 63.88 -13.54 -19.90
N LEU A 441 64.38 -12.67 -20.78
CA LEU A 441 65.81 -12.44 -21.03
C LEU A 441 66.57 -12.23 -19.69
N PRO A 442 67.84 -12.67 -19.60
CA PRO A 442 68.62 -12.56 -18.38
C PRO A 442 68.92 -11.09 -18.08
N GLY A 443 68.32 -10.55 -17.01
CA GLY A 443 68.54 -9.17 -16.58
C GLY A 443 67.34 -8.46 -15.93
N SER A 444 66.14 -9.04 -15.92
CA SER A 444 65.04 -8.49 -15.12
C SER A 444 65.00 -9.16 -13.74
N GLU A 445 65.20 -8.36 -12.69
CA GLU A 445 65.01 -8.75 -11.29
C GLU A 445 63.52 -9.03 -11.00
N THR A 446 62.97 -10.09 -11.59
CA THR A 446 61.70 -10.66 -11.13
C THR A 446 62.00 -11.81 -10.19
N SER A 447 62.52 -11.44 -9.00
CA SER A 447 62.67 -12.33 -7.86
C SER A 447 61.30 -12.66 -7.26
N GLY A 448 60.48 -13.39 -8.01
CA GLY A 448 59.24 -14.00 -7.54
C GLY A 448 59.44 -15.50 -7.37
N THR A 449 59.12 -16.05 -6.20
CA THR A 449 59.13 -17.50 -5.97
C THR A 449 58.12 -18.17 -6.90
N MET A 450 58.60 -18.78 -7.99
CA MET A 450 57.78 -19.59 -8.90
C MET A 450 57.67 -21.00 -8.34
N TRP A 451 56.44 -21.44 -8.05
CA TRP A 451 56.19 -22.80 -7.55
C TRP A 451 55.85 -23.70 -8.74
N THR A 452 56.56 -24.80 -8.91
CA THR A 452 56.27 -25.78 -9.96
C THR A 452 55.22 -26.77 -9.46
N LEU A 453 54.05 -26.79 -10.09
CA LEU A 453 52.98 -27.75 -9.87
C LEU A 453 53.13 -28.94 -10.82
N PRO A 454 52.58 -30.12 -10.50
CA PRO A 454 52.50 -31.23 -11.45
C PRO A 454 51.77 -30.80 -12.74
N PHE A 455 52.10 -31.41 -13.88
CA PHE A 455 51.56 -31.14 -15.22
C PHE A 455 52.07 -29.87 -15.95
N ASN A 456 53.35 -29.48 -15.78
CA ASN A 456 53.97 -28.31 -16.45
C ASN A 456 53.26 -26.97 -16.16
N LEU A 457 52.66 -26.86 -14.98
CA LEU A 457 52.00 -25.66 -14.50
C LEU A 457 52.92 -24.96 -13.50
N GLY A 458 53.28 -23.72 -13.78
CA GLY A 458 53.93 -22.82 -12.83
C GLY A 458 52.90 -21.97 -12.10
N PHE A 459 53.13 -21.69 -10.81
CA PHE A 459 52.38 -20.68 -10.08
C PHE A 459 53.28 -19.48 -9.75
N ALA A 460 52.98 -18.34 -10.36
CA ALA A 460 53.61 -17.07 -10.08
C ALA A 460 52.80 -16.33 -9.01
N VAL A 461 53.40 -16.19 -7.82
CA VAL A 461 52.75 -15.52 -6.68
C VAL A 461 52.54 -14.03 -6.95
N SER A 462 53.46 -13.37 -7.66
CA SER A 462 53.40 -11.92 -7.90
C SER A 462 52.16 -11.50 -8.72
N PRO A 463 51.87 -12.08 -9.90
CA PRO A 463 50.65 -11.78 -10.65
C PRO A 463 49.36 -12.12 -9.90
N ALA A 464 49.35 -13.23 -9.14
CA ALA A 464 48.18 -13.62 -8.36
C ALA A 464 47.84 -12.59 -7.26
N VAL A 465 48.87 -12.13 -6.54
CA VAL A 465 48.75 -11.13 -5.47
C VAL A 465 48.36 -9.76 -6.05
N GLU A 466 48.94 -9.35 -7.17
CA GLU A 466 48.59 -8.09 -7.84
C GLU A 466 47.13 -8.08 -8.32
N THR A 467 46.68 -9.18 -8.94
CA THR A 467 45.28 -9.33 -9.37
C THR A 467 44.32 -9.37 -8.19
N PHE A 468 44.71 -9.99 -7.07
CA PHE A 468 43.92 -9.98 -5.83
C PHE A 468 43.71 -8.56 -5.30
N PHE A 469 44.79 -7.77 -5.18
CA PHE A 469 44.68 -6.39 -4.68
C PHE A 469 43.85 -5.51 -5.62
N ARG A 470 44.07 -5.60 -6.94
CA ARG A 470 43.29 -4.84 -7.94
C ARG A 470 41.79 -5.13 -7.87
N LEU A 471 41.40 -6.40 -7.79
CA LEU A 471 39.98 -6.78 -7.81
C LEU A 471 39.31 -6.61 -6.43
N SER A 472 40.04 -6.81 -5.33
CA SER A 472 39.49 -6.63 -3.98
C SER A 472 39.15 -5.16 -3.67
N ILE A 473 39.77 -4.19 -4.34
CA ILE A 473 39.37 -2.76 -4.28
C ILE A 473 37.92 -2.57 -4.74
N LEU A 474 37.48 -3.27 -5.78
CA LEU A 474 36.10 -3.21 -6.25
C LEU A 474 35.12 -3.75 -5.20
N VAL A 475 35.52 -4.80 -4.47
CA VAL A 475 34.76 -5.33 -3.33
C VAL A 475 34.65 -4.27 -2.23
N LEU A 476 35.74 -3.58 -1.88
CA LEU A 476 35.73 -2.53 -0.86
C LEU A 476 34.82 -1.36 -1.25
N ILE A 477 34.89 -0.89 -2.50
CA ILE A 477 34.01 0.18 -3.01
C ILE A 477 32.55 -0.24 -2.93
N MET A 478 32.22 -1.47 -3.35
CA MET A 478 30.85 -1.98 -3.29
C MET A 478 30.34 -2.11 -1.85
N LEU A 479 31.18 -2.55 -0.91
CA LEU A 479 30.84 -2.62 0.52
C LEU A 479 30.54 -1.23 1.10
N ILE A 480 31.37 -0.23 0.80
CA ILE A 480 31.13 1.16 1.21
C ILE A 480 29.82 1.68 0.61
N GLY A 481 29.61 1.46 -0.69
CA GLY A 481 28.39 1.87 -1.38
C GLY A 481 27.14 1.26 -0.76
N PHE A 482 27.17 -0.05 -0.50
CA PHE A 482 26.06 -0.76 0.15
C PHE A 482 25.80 -0.21 1.56
N VAL A 483 26.83 -0.06 2.39
CA VAL A 483 26.69 0.40 3.78
C VAL A 483 26.16 1.83 3.87
N LEU A 484 26.67 2.73 3.03
CA LEU A 484 26.25 4.13 2.99
C LEU A 484 24.80 4.27 2.50
N LEU A 485 24.38 3.44 1.54
CA LEU A 485 23.04 3.50 0.94
C LEU A 485 22.00 2.70 1.71
N SER A 486 22.39 1.61 2.38
CA SER A 486 21.50 0.72 3.15
C SER A 486 20.83 1.43 4.34
N GLY A 487 21.47 2.44 4.91
CA GLY A 487 20.91 3.26 6.00
C GLY A 487 19.91 4.33 5.57
N ILE A 488 19.72 4.56 4.26
CA ILE A 488 18.89 5.64 3.73
C ILE A 488 17.56 5.09 3.23
N ASN A 489 16.46 5.66 3.73
CA ASN A 489 15.12 5.35 3.21
C ASN A 489 15.07 5.64 1.69
N HIS A 490 14.60 4.68 0.90
CA HIS A 490 14.46 4.73 -0.56
C HIS A 490 13.79 6.03 -1.06
N LEU A 491 12.84 6.59 -0.31
CA LEU A 491 12.18 7.86 -0.65
C LEU A 491 13.07 9.10 -0.45
N ARG A 492 13.99 9.07 0.52
CA ARG A 492 14.99 10.12 0.74
C ARG A 492 16.09 10.05 -0.30
N LEU A 493 16.53 8.84 -0.65
CA LEU A 493 17.49 8.58 -1.73
C LEU A 493 17.01 9.18 -3.06
N LYS A 494 15.75 8.91 -3.41
CA LYS A 494 15.05 9.49 -4.55
C LYS A 494 15.10 11.02 -4.58
N ARG A 495 14.67 11.70 -3.51
CA ARG A 495 14.67 13.18 -3.45
C ARG A 495 16.08 13.77 -3.47
N GLY A 496 17.05 13.07 -2.88
CA GLY A 496 18.46 13.43 -2.97
C GLY A 496 18.94 13.45 -4.42
N LEU A 497 18.54 12.44 -5.20
CA LEU A 497 18.84 12.34 -6.63
C LEU A 497 18.13 13.43 -7.44
N GLU A 498 16.84 13.70 -7.19
CA GLU A 498 16.08 14.78 -7.84
C GLU A 498 16.71 16.17 -7.60
N GLN A 499 17.14 16.46 -6.37
CA GLN A 499 17.75 17.76 -6.03
C GLN A 499 19.21 17.85 -6.46
N GLY A 500 19.97 16.75 -6.41
CA GLY A 500 21.35 16.70 -6.90
C GLY A 500 21.43 16.95 -8.41
N LEU A 501 20.49 16.40 -9.17
CA LEU A 501 20.39 16.60 -10.63
C LEU A 501 19.90 18.00 -11.02
N HIS A 502 19.44 18.83 -10.07
CA HIS A 502 18.96 20.18 -10.39
C HIS A 502 20.05 21.06 -11.02
N TRP A 503 21.33 20.84 -10.70
CA TRP A 503 22.43 21.58 -11.34
C TRP A 503 22.55 21.30 -12.85
N LEU A 504 22.14 20.11 -13.32
CA LEU A 504 22.10 19.78 -14.75
C LEU A 504 21.06 20.62 -15.53
N LYS A 505 20.11 21.27 -14.85
CA LYS A 505 19.18 22.25 -15.47
C LYS A 505 19.95 23.42 -16.08
N ARG A 506 21.15 23.73 -15.57
CA ARG A 506 22.05 24.77 -16.10
C ARG A 506 22.65 24.38 -17.47
N ILE A 507 22.60 23.10 -17.83
CA ILE A 507 23.16 22.51 -19.07
C ILE A 507 22.02 22.07 -20.03
N ARG A 508 20.80 22.63 -19.90
CA ARG A 508 19.62 22.33 -20.75
C ARG A 508 19.16 20.85 -20.77
N VAL A 509 19.56 20.02 -19.82
CA VAL A 509 19.02 18.66 -19.68
C VAL A 509 17.60 18.73 -19.09
N PRO A 510 16.59 18.01 -19.63
CA PRO A 510 15.23 17.99 -19.09
C PRO A 510 15.17 17.19 -17.77
N VAL A 511 15.49 17.85 -16.66
CA VAL A 511 15.55 17.22 -15.32
C VAL A 511 14.17 16.81 -14.78
N GLU A 512 13.12 17.56 -15.10
CA GLU A 512 11.77 17.33 -14.56
C GLU A 512 11.15 15.98 -15.00
N PRO A 513 11.16 15.60 -16.30
CA PRO A 513 10.72 14.27 -16.75
C PRO A 513 11.56 13.13 -16.18
N PHE A 514 12.88 13.32 -16.07
CA PHE A 514 13.79 12.31 -15.50
C PHE A 514 13.57 12.11 -14.01
N ALA A 515 13.43 13.20 -13.25
CA ALA A 515 13.11 13.20 -11.84
C ALA A 515 11.77 12.51 -11.59
N LEU A 516 10.72 12.83 -12.36
CA LEU A 516 9.41 12.21 -12.23
C LEU A 516 9.42 10.73 -12.61
N THR A 517 10.16 10.36 -13.66
CA THR A 517 10.32 8.95 -14.06
C THR A 517 11.06 8.15 -13.00
N ALA A 518 12.21 8.64 -12.51
CA ALA A 518 12.96 8.00 -11.42
C ALA A 518 12.15 7.94 -10.12
N SER A 519 11.40 9.00 -9.84
CA SER A 519 10.48 9.14 -8.72
C SER A 519 9.42 8.07 -8.70
N LEU A 520 8.79 7.87 -9.86
CA LEU A 520 7.80 6.84 -10.07
C LEU A 520 8.45 5.46 -9.90
N ILE A 521 9.52 5.16 -10.64
CA ILE A 521 10.21 3.85 -10.57
C ILE A 521 10.57 3.49 -9.13
N ILE A 522 11.19 4.40 -8.37
CA ILE A 522 11.60 4.13 -6.98
C ILE A 522 10.39 3.94 -6.04
N ARG A 523 9.26 4.60 -6.30
CA ARG A 523 8.01 4.38 -5.56
C ARG A 523 7.35 3.04 -5.92
N PHE A 524 7.46 2.64 -7.18
CA PHE A 524 6.80 1.47 -7.72
C PHE A 524 7.53 0.17 -7.44
N ILE A 525 8.87 0.18 -7.33
CA ILE A 525 9.64 -1.05 -7.07
C ILE A 525 9.15 -1.78 -5.81
N PRO A 526 9.03 -1.14 -4.63
CA PRO A 526 8.53 -1.82 -3.43
C PRO A 526 7.11 -2.36 -3.60
N MET A 527 6.25 -1.61 -4.26
CA MET A 527 4.86 -1.96 -4.49
C MET A 527 4.69 -3.15 -5.46
N ILE A 528 5.51 -3.19 -6.52
CA ILE A 528 5.59 -4.34 -7.43
C ILE A 528 6.10 -5.56 -6.67
N ILE A 529 7.09 -5.38 -5.77
CA ILE A 529 7.63 -6.46 -4.94
C ILE A 529 6.57 -7.00 -3.96
N ASP A 530 5.81 -6.13 -3.30
CA ASP A 530 4.73 -6.54 -2.40
C ASP A 530 3.64 -7.30 -3.13
N GLU A 531 3.22 -6.81 -4.30
CA GLU A 531 2.19 -7.47 -5.10
C GLU A 531 2.70 -8.82 -5.63
N TRP A 532 3.97 -8.86 -6.04
CA TRP A 532 4.67 -10.10 -6.39
C TRP A 532 4.66 -11.09 -5.22
N GLN A 533 4.99 -10.66 -4.01
CA GLN A 533 5.00 -11.51 -2.81
C GLN A 533 3.61 -11.93 -2.37
N ARG A 534 2.59 -11.09 -2.55
CA ARG A 534 1.19 -11.41 -2.30
C ARG A 534 0.73 -12.54 -3.21
N PHE A 535 0.95 -12.42 -4.53
CA PHE A 535 0.60 -13.48 -5.46
C PHE A 535 1.48 -14.72 -5.33
N ALA A 536 2.75 -14.58 -4.93
CA ALA A 536 3.60 -15.70 -4.56
C ALA A 536 3.00 -16.52 -3.42
N ARG A 537 2.52 -15.84 -2.38
CA ARG A 537 1.83 -16.48 -1.24
C ARG A 537 0.52 -17.13 -1.67
N ILE A 538 -0.29 -16.46 -2.49
CA ILE A 538 -1.56 -17.02 -3.00
C ILE A 538 -1.29 -18.27 -3.86
N ALA A 539 -0.28 -18.25 -4.72
CA ALA A 539 0.09 -19.41 -5.54
C ALA A 539 0.65 -20.56 -4.71
N ALA A 540 1.48 -20.27 -3.70
CA ALA A 540 1.98 -21.27 -2.76
C ALA A 540 0.86 -21.87 -1.89
N ALA A 541 -0.15 -21.08 -1.52
CA ALA A 541 -1.32 -21.57 -0.79
C ALA A 541 -2.24 -22.44 -1.67
N ARG A 542 -2.34 -22.14 -2.98
CA ARG A 542 -3.20 -22.86 -3.92
C ARG A 542 -2.56 -24.12 -4.50
N GLY A 543 -1.23 -24.19 -4.61
CA GLY A 543 -0.51 -25.39 -5.03
C GLY A 543 0.25 -25.98 -3.86
N LYS A 544 -0.08 -27.22 -3.44
CA LYS A 544 0.57 -28.00 -2.36
C LYS A 544 2.09 -28.21 -2.58
N TYR A 545 2.89 -27.16 -2.60
CA TYR A 545 4.32 -27.21 -2.84
C TYR A 545 5.06 -26.38 -1.78
N PRO A 546 6.05 -26.96 -1.09
CA PRO A 546 6.80 -26.29 -0.04
C PRO A 546 7.83 -25.33 -0.64
N PHE A 547 7.43 -24.10 -0.96
CA PHE A 547 8.36 -23.04 -1.30
C PHE A 547 8.58 -22.14 -0.08
N ARG A 548 9.82 -21.65 0.08
CA ARG A 548 10.09 -20.59 1.06
C ARG A 548 9.32 -19.33 0.65
N PRO A 549 8.63 -18.64 1.58
CA PRO A 549 7.93 -17.39 1.29
C PRO A 549 8.83 -16.41 0.54
N GLY A 550 8.39 -15.94 -0.63
CA GLY A 550 9.12 -14.95 -1.45
C GLY A 550 9.99 -15.50 -2.59
N GLN A 551 10.17 -16.83 -2.72
CA GLN A 551 10.94 -17.43 -3.83
C GLN A 551 10.04 -18.29 -4.71
N ILE A 552 9.43 -17.70 -5.75
CA ILE A 552 8.83 -18.47 -6.84
C ILE A 552 9.92 -18.77 -7.87
N PRO A 553 10.24 -20.04 -8.18
CA PRO A 553 11.15 -20.35 -9.26
C PRO A 553 10.62 -19.80 -10.60
N ILE A 554 11.51 -19.17 -11.38
CA ILE A 554 11.20 -18.45 -12.63
C ILE A 554 10.32 -19.29 -13.58
N PHE A 555 10.58 -20.59 -13.68
CA PHE A 555 9.83 -21.50 -14.55
C PHE A 555 8.35 -21.73 -14.16
N ARG A 556 7.94 -21.35 -12.93
CA ARG A 556 6.54 -21.44 -12.45
C ARG A 556 5.85 -20.08 -12.33
N MET A 557 6.54 -19.01 -12.70
CA MET A 557 6.02 -17.62 -12.76
C MET A 557 4.77 -17.52 -13.65
N ARG A 558 4.59 -18.41 -14.64
CA ARG A 558 3.43 -18.41 -15.54
C ARG A 558 2.07 -18.45 -14.82
N MET A 559 1.99 -19.08 -13.65
CA MET A 559 0.75 -19.16 -12.86
C MET A 559 0.42 -17.86 -12.11
N THR A 560 1.42 -17.05 -11.78
CA THR A 560 1.26 -15.77 -11.09
C THR A 560 1.33 -14.57 -12.02
N MET A 561 1.87 -14.72 -13.23
CA MET A 561 2.08 -13.62 -14.17
C MET A 561 0.82 -12.89 -14.58
N ILE A 562 -0.24 -13.61 -14.96
CA ILE A 562 -1.48 -12.99 -15.42
C ILE A 562 -2.13 -12.20 -14.26
N PRO A 563 -2.36 -12.77 -13.07
CA PRO A 563 -2.90 -12.01 -11.93
C PRO A 563 -2.03 -10.82 -11.52
N ILE A 564 -0.71 -10.98 -11.52
CA ILE A 564 0.22 -9.89 -11.20
C ILE A 564 0.12 -8.78 -12.24
N LEU A 565 0.11 -9.11 -13.53
CA LEU A 565 0.00 -8.11 -14.60
C LEU A 565 -1.32 -7.33 -14.50
N ILE A 566 -2.43 -8.02 -14.25
CA ILE A 566 -3.74 -7.39 -14.05
C ILE A 566 -3.71 -6.48 -12.81
N SER A 567 -3.12 -6.93 -11.70
CA SER A 567 -3.00 -6.13 -10.50
C SER A 567 -2.11 -4.91 -10.70
N LEU A 568 -1.00 -5.06 -11.42
CA LEU A 568 -0.10 -3.96 -11.79
C LEU A 568 -0.79 -2.93 -12.68
N LEU A 569 -1.62 -3.36 -13.64
CA LEU A 569 -2.43 -2.46 -14.46
C LEU A 569 -3.44 -1.69 -13.62
N ARG A 570 -4.21 -2.37 -12.76
CA ARG A 570 -5.19 -1.75 -11.87
C ARG A 570 -4.54 -0.77 -10.88
N LEU A 571 -3.37 -1.14 -10.37
CA LEU A 571 -2.58 -0.32 -9.48
C LEU A 571 -2.03 0.91 -10.21
N GLY A 572 -1.61 0.76 -11.47
CA GLY A 572 -1.25 1.88 -12.34
C GLY A 572 -2.40 2.87 -12.57
N GLU A 573 -3.62 2.38 -12.82
CA GLU A 573 -4.83 3.21 -12.93
C GLU A 573 -5.14 3.94 -11.62
N THR A 574 -5.12 3.21 -10.51
CA THR A 574 -5.38 3.75 -9.15
C THR A 574 -4.38 4.86 -8.82
N LEU A 575 -3.10 4.67 -9.16
CA LEU A 575 -2.06 5.65 -8.89
C LEU A 575 -2.11 6.85 -9.82
N SER A 576 -2.46 6.66 -11.09
CA SER A 576 -2.76 7.76 -12.01
C SER A 576 -3.86 8.65 -11.43
N LEU A 577 -4.94 8.04 -10.95
CA LEU A 577 -6.06 8.73 -10.32
C LEU A 577 -5.63 9.46 -9.03
N ILE A 578 -4.88 8.80 -8.15
CA ILE A 578 -4.33 9.41 -6.91
C ILE A 578 -3.43 10.62 -7.24
N LEU A 579 -2.60 10.52 -8.28
CA LEU A 579 -1.71 11.62 -8.70
C LEU A 579 -2.50 12.81 -9.25
N ILE A 580 -3.61 12.55 -9.95
CA ILE A 580 -4.54 13.58 -10.45
C ILE A 580 -5.27 14.27 -9.30
N VAL A 581 -5.80 13.51 -8.32
CA VAL A 581 -6.41 14.05 -7.09
C VAL A 581 -5.48 15.05 -6.40
N ARG A 582 -4.18 14.78 -6.45
CA ARG A 582 -3.12 15.59 -5.84
C ARG A 582 -2.57 16.71 -6.72
N GLY A 583 -3.08 16.84 -7.95
CA GLY A 583 -2.73 17.92 -8.86
C GLY A 583 -1.42 17.72 -9.64
N VAL A 584 -0.90 16.49 -9.76
CA VAL A 584 0.28 16.19 -10.59
C VAL A 584 -0.16 16.09 -12.06
N GLY A 585 0.45 16.87 -12.97
CA GLY A 585 0.22 16.76 -14.43
C GLY A 585 -0.51 17.92 -15.13
N ARG A 586 -0.75 19.08 -14.48
CA ARG A 586 -1.29 20.27 -15.16
C ARG A 586 -0.15 21.20 -15.64
N ALA A 587 -0.21 21.59 -16.93
CA ALA A 587 0.81 22.37 -17.64
C ALA A 587 1.16 23.73 -17.00
N ASP A 588 0.30 24.29 -16.15
CA ASP A 588 0.51 25.58 -15.47
C ASP A 588 0.80 25.46 -13.96
N SER A 589 0.78 24.25 -13.39
CA SER A 589 1.08 24.06 -11.97
C SER A 589 2.55 23.70 -11.80
N LYS A 590 3.34 24.61 -11.21
CA LYS A 590 4.66 24.25 -10.67
C LYS A 590 4.47 23.03 -9.77
N PRO A 591 5.12 21.88 -10.04
CA PRO A 591 4.98 20.71 -9.19
C PRO A 591 5.31 21.12 -7.75
N THR A 592 4.45 20.74 -6.81
CA THR A 592 4.61 21.15 -5.43
C THR A 592 5.79 20.39 -4.84
N ILE A 593 6.95 21.05 -4.77
CA ILE A 593 8.15 20.52 -4.15
C ILE A 593 7.84 20.31 -2.67
N ALA A 594 7.73 19.06 -2.22
CA ALA A 594 7.34 18.70 -0.86
C ALA A 594 8.29 19.30 0.21
N PHE A 595 9.58 19.44 -0.09
CA PHE A 595 10.55 20.24 0.66
C PHE A 595 11.86 20.39 -0.13
N ARG A 596 12.67 21.39 0.21
CA ARG A 596 14.09 21.47 -0.19
C ARG A 596 14.91 20.77 0.90
N LEU A 597 15.72 19.78 0.54
CA LEU A 597 16.72 19.28 1.47
C LEU A 597 17.70 20.44 1.69
N ARG A 598 17.97 20.78 2.94
CA ARG A 598 18.95 21.80 3.31
C ARG A 598 20.10 21.10 4.00
N PHE A 599 21.31 21.39 3.55
CA PHE A 599 22.51 20.91 4.21
C PHE A 599 22.53 21.43 5.65
N ASN A 600 22.69 20.52 6.60
CA ASN A 600 22.97 20.82 7.99
C ASN A 600 24.48 20.97 8.21
N ARG A 601 24.90 21.64 9.29
CA ARG A 601 26.31 21.80 9.66
C ARG A 601 27.02 20.45 9.83
N TYR A 602 26.30 19.43 10.27
CA TYR A 602 26.82 18.06 10.37
C TYR A 602 27.09 17.42 9.00
N ASP A 603 26.29 17.73 7.97
CA ASP A 603 26.51 17.22 6.61
C ASP A 603 27.80 17.81 6.00
N TYR A 604 28.06 19.10 6.24
CA TYR A 604 29.31 19.74 5.81
C TYR A 604 30.54 19.14 6.51
N ARG A 605 30.42 18.81 7.81
CA ARG A 605 31.52 18.13 8.54
C ARG A 605 31.77 16.73 7.99
N LEU A 606 30.72 16.00 7.62
CA LEU A 606 30.84 14.67 7.02
C LEU A 606 31.55 14.73 5.65
N ILE A 607 31.16 15.69 4.80
CA ILE A 607 31.81 15.92 3.50
C ILE A 607 33.27 16.35 3.68
N ALA A 608 33.55 17.25 4.63
CA ALA A 608 34.91 17.68 4.92
C ALA A 608 35.79 16.51 5.39
N ALA A 609 35.28 15.65 6.29
CA ALA A 609 35.98 14.45 6.71
C ALA A 609 36.27 13.50 5.54
N ALA A 610 35.30 13.29 4.64
CA ALA A 610 35.49 12.48 3.44
C ALA A 610 36.54 13.09 2.48
N ALA A 611 36.56 14.41 2.32
CA ALA A 611 37.58 15.11 1.53
C ALA A 611 38.98 14.99 2.15
N SER A 612 39.10 15.05 3.48
CA SER A 612 40.36 14.79 4.18
C SER A 612 40.84 13.35 3.96
N ILE A 613 39.95 12.36 4.04
CA ILE A 613 40.27 10.96 3.76
C ILE A 613 40.76 10.80 2.32
N LEU A 614 40.08 11.40 1.34
CA LEU A 614 40.53 11.39 -0.06
C LEU A 614 41.94 11.99 -0.20
N LEU A 615 42.21 13.14 0.42
CA LEU A 615 43.52 13.79 0.33
C LEU A 615 44.62 12.92 0.95
N VAL A 616 44.36 12.29 2.10
CA VAL A 616 45.28 11.34 2.73
C VAL A 616 45.55 10.14 1.82
N LEU A 617 44.51 9.56 1.20
CA LEU A 617 44.66 8.43 0.28
C LEU A 617 45.46 8.84 -0.98
N LEU A 618 45.23 10.03 -1.53
CA LEU A 618 45.98 10.53 -2.68
C LEU A 618 47.45 10.84 -2.33
N MET A 619 47.71 11.43 -1.16
CA MET A 619 49.07 11.64 -0.64
C MET A 619 49.81 10.32 -0.43
N LEU A 620 49.13 9.33 0.15
CA LEU A 620 49.69 8.00 0.36
C LEU A 620 50.04 7.32 -0.96
N ASN A 621 49.16 7.42 -1.97
CA ASN A 621 49.47 6.93 -3.31
C ASN A 621 50.64 7.69 -3.96
N TYR A 622 50.71 9.01 -3.78
CA TYR A 622 51.82 9.82 -4.29
C TYR A 622 53.16 9.44 -3.64
N ILE A 623 53.20 9.22 -2.32
CA ILE A 623 54.41 8.78 -1.59
C ILE A 623 54.86 7.37 -1.99
N ILE A 624 53.93 6.51 -2.41
CA ILE A 624 54.28 5.16 -2.88
C ILE A 624 54.81 5.19 -4.32
N LEU A 625 54.36 6.16 -5.13
CA LEU A 625 54.78 6.35 -6.52
C LEU A 625 56.06 7.20 -6.68
N ALA A 626 56.35 8.08 -5.71
CA ALA A 626 57.53 8.94 -5.64
C ALA A 626 58.67 8.23 -4.91
#